data_AF-A0A2L1S254-F1
#
_entry.id   AF-A0A2L1S254-F1
#
_cell.length_a   1.000
_cell.length_b   1.000
_cell.length_c   1.000
_cell.angle_alpha   90.00
_cell.angle_beta   90.00
_cell.angle_gamma   90.00
#
_symmetry.space_group_name_H-M   'P 1'
#
loop_
_entity.id
_entity.type
_entity.pdbx_description
1 polymer ?
#
loop_
_entity_poly.entity_id
_entity_poly.type
_entity_poly.pdbx_seq_one_letter_code
_entity_poly.pdbx_strand_id
1 'polypeptide(L)'
;MMMGDYFELRRRSDDLIYKFMRATREDGRPGFRRSDRDLWIEFRPELGWIAWDDENNRLSGRPWHVLPGDQSPDGPPAGEWVSKKGDKSYVYELVYTDP
;
A
#
# COMPACT_ATOMS: atom_id res chain seq x y z
N MET A 1 -13.21 1.04 15.35
CA MET A 1 -11.89 0.85 14.72
C MET A 1 -11.64 -0.64 14.68
N MET A 2 -11.51 -1.21 13.49
CA MET A 2 -11.50 -2.67 13.28
C MET A 2 -10.11 -3.16 12.87
N MET A 3 -9.83 -4.44 13.15
CA MET A 3 -8.69 -5.15 12.58
C MET A 3 -8.73 -4.99 11.05
N GLY A 4 -7.65 -4.47 10.44
CA GLY A 4 -7.61 -4.20 8.99
C GLY A 4 -7.67 -2.72 8.59
N ASP A 5 -7.76 -1.79 9.54
CA ASP A 5 -7.70 -0.35 9.28
C ASP A 5 -6.28 0.24 9.33
N TYR A 6 -5.31 -0.53 9.84
CA TYR A 6 -3.92 -0.09 10.04
C TYR A 6 -2.95 -1.17 9.59
N PHE A 7 -1.89 -0.76 8.90
CA PHE A 7 -0.78 -1.65 8.61
C PHE A 7 0.54 -0.90 8.53
N GLU A 8 1.61 -1.67 8.57
CA GLU A 8 2.97 -1.24 8.33
C GLU A 8 3.50 -1.86 7.04
N LEU A 9 4.23 -1.07 6.26
CA LEU A 9 5.16 -1.59 5.26
C LEU A 9 6.57 -1.54 5.86
N ARG A 10 7.13 -2.72 6.14
CA ARG A 10 8.44 -2.90 6.76
C ARG A 10 9.45 -3.27 5.69
N ARG A 11 10.41 -2.39 5.38
CA ARG A 11 11.38 -2.62 4.31
C ARG A 11 12.38 -3.69 4.73
N ARG A 12 12.51 -4.77 3.95
CA ARG A 12 13.34 -5.92 4.33
C ARG A 12 14.84 -5.66 4.34
N SER A 13 15.32 -4.60 3.67
CA SER A 13 16.77 -4.33 3.56
C SER A 13 17.37 -3.66 4.79
N ASP A 14 16.57 -2.95 5.58
CA ASP A 14 17.06 -2.10 6.68
C ASP A 14 16.00 -1.79 7.74
N ASP A 15 14.91 -2.55 7.77
CA ASP A 15 13.81 -2.45 8.74
C ASP A 15 13.14 -1.08 8.81
N LEU A 16 13.25 -0.24 7.77
CA LEU A 16 12.49 1.00 7.72
C LEU A 16 10.99 0.72 7.69
N ILE A 17 10.24 1.36 8.60
CA ILE A 17 8.79 1.17 8.75
C ILE A 17 8.03 2.40 8.27
N TYR A 18 7.05 2.18 7.40
CA TYR A 18 6.04 3.16 7.06
C TYR A 18 4.67 2.72 7.58
N LYS A 19 3.99 3.61 8.30
CA LYS A 19 2.66 3.34 8.87
C LYS A 19 1.58 3.90 7.96
N PHE A 20 0.53 3.12 7.78
CA PHE A 20 -0.63 3.46 6.96
C PHE A 20 -1.91 3.27 7.75
N MET A 21 -2.85 4.18 7.52
CA MET A 21 -4.17 4.18 8.14
C MET A 21 -5.24 4.33 7.07
N ARG A 22 -6.32 3.58 7.20
CA ARG A 22 -7.49 3.71 6.34
C ARG A 22 -8.01 5.14 6.39
N ALA A 23 -8.24 5.73 5.22
CA ALA A 23 -8.74 7.08 5.05
C ALA A 23 -9.54 7.18 3.74
N THR A 24 -10.28 8.28 3.60
CA THR A 24 -10.97 8.62 2.36
C THR A 24 -10.18 9.67 1.62
N ARG A 25 -9.92 9.44 0.33
CA ARG A 25 -9.27 10.42 -0.55
C ARG A 25 -10.21 11.58 -0.86
N GLU A 26 -9.65 12.66 -1.43
CA GLU A 26 -10.42 13.84 -1.83
C GLU A 26 -11.52 13.53 -2.87
N ASP A 27 -11.31 12.51 -3.70
CA ASP A 27 -12.28 12.04 -4.69
C ASP A 27 -13.36 11.10 -4.12
N GLY A 28 -13.38 10.92 -2.79
CA GLY A 28 -14.35 10.09 -2.08
C GLY A 28 -14.05 8.59 -2.07
N ARG A 29 -12.98 8.14 -2.74
CA ARG A 29 -12.61 6.71 -2.75
C ARG A 29 -11.86 6.32 -1.47
N PRO A 30 -12.09 5.11 -0.92
CA PRO A 30 -11.34 4.62 0.22
C PRO A 30 -9.90 4.29 -0.19
N GLY A 31 -8.98 4.46 0.75
CA GLY A 31 -7.59 4.07 0.60
C GLY A 31 -6.90 4.00 1.95
N PHE A 32 -5.58 3.87 1.92
CA PHE A 32 -4.75 3.93 3.11
C PHE A 32 -3.69 5.00 2.94
N ARG A 33 -3.73 6.01 3.80
CA ARG A 33 -2.80 7.13 3.78
C ARG A 33 -1.62 6.84 4.67
N ARG A 34 -0.42 7.14 4.19
CA ARG A 34 0.80 7.08 4.99
C ARG A 34 0.78 8.16 6.07
N SER A 35 1.29 7.84 7.26
CA SER A 35 1.18 8.74 8.42
C SER A 35 2.06 9.99 8.34
N ASP A 36 3.17 9.95 7.59
CA ASP A 36 4.20 11.00 7.56
C ASP A 36 4.13 11.91 6.32
N ARG A 37 3.44 11.49 5.25
CA ARG A 37 3.34 12.18 3.96
C ARG A 37 2.07 11.79 3.25
N ASP A 38 1.65 12.63 2.31
CA ASP A 38 0.48 12.36 1.48
C ASP A 38 0.76 11.32 0.37
N LEU A 39 0.97 10.08 0.80
CA LEU A 39 1.13 8.93 -0.08
C LEU A 39 0.09 7.88 0.25
N TRP A 40 -0.43 7.22 -0.77
CA TRP A 40 -1.60 6.37 -0.65
C TRP A 40 -1.34 4.96 -1.19
N ILE A 41 -1.91 3.97 -0.49
CA ILE A 41 -2.25 2.68 -1.06
C ILE A 41 -3.74 2.72 -1.44
N GLU A 42 -4.04 2.49 -2.70
CA GLU A 42 -5.37 2.65 -3.28
C GLU A 42 -5.77 1.41 -4.08
N PHE A 43 -7.08 1.17 -4.19
CA PHE A 43 -7.60 0.10 -5.01
C PHE A 43 -7.96 0.61 -6.41
N ARG A 44 -7.47 -0.07 -7.45
CA ARG A 44 -7.91 0.14 -8.84
C ARG A 44 -8.42 -1.17 -9.42
N PRO A 45 -9.59 -1.21 -10.08
CA PRO A 45 -10.20 -2.46 -10.54
C PRO A 45 -9.28 -3.37 -11.36
N GLU A 46 -8.43 -2.80 -12.21
CA GLU A 46 -7.55 -3.56 -13.11
C GLU A 46 -6.19 -3.91 -12.48
N LEU A 47 -5.81 -3.26 -11.38
CA LEU A 47 -4.49 -3.38 -10.77
C LEU A 47 -4.51 -3.90 -9.32
N GLY A 48 -5.68 -3.97 -8.71
CA GLY A 48 -5.86 -4.27 -7.29
C GLY A 48 -5.38 -3.11 -6.40
N TRP A 49 -4.93 -3.44 -5.20
CA TRP A 49 -4.29 -2.51 -4.28
C TRP A 49 -2.86 -2.20 -4.69
N ILE A 50 -2.57 -0.91 -4.81
CA ILE A 50 -1.31 -0.40 -5.33
C ILE A 50 -0.85 0.86 -4.61
N ALA A 51 0.46 1.09 -4.57
CA ALA A 51 1.02 2.39 -4.30
C ALA A 51 1.08 3.20 -5.60
N TRP A 52 0.30 4.27 -5.70
CA TRP A 52 0.26 5.13 -6.89
C TRP A 52 1.08 6.41 -6.68
N ASP A 53 1.83 6.80 -7.71
CA ASP A 53 2.54 8.08 -7.79
C ASP A 53 1.66 9.02 -8.63
N ASP A 54 0.86 9.85 -7.96
CA ASP A 54 -0.07 10.79 -8.61
C ASP A 54 0.68 11.83 -9.45
N GLU A 55 1.85 12.31 -8.99
CA GLU A 55 2.64 13.35 -9.68
C GLU A 55 3.09 12.89 -11.08
N ASN A 56 3.44 11.62 -11.21
CA ASN A 56 3.94 11.05 -12.47
C ASN A 56 2.97 10.05 -13.11
N ASN A 57 1.76 9.94 -12.57
CA ASN A 57 0.69 9.05 -13.02
C ASN A 57 1.16 7.60 -13.29
N ARG A 58 1.85 7.00 -12.31
CA ARG A 58 2.44 5.65 -12.48
C ARG A 58 2.32 4.76 -11.26
N LEU A 59 2.27 3.46 -11.52
CA LEU A 59 2.39 2.42 -10.52
C LEU A 59 3.78 2.48 -9.88
N SER A 60 3.83 2.62 -8.55
CA SER A 60 5.08 2.67 -7.79
C SER A 60 5.28 1.48 -6.86
N GLY A 61 4.23 0.71 -6.54
CA GLY A 61 4.35 -0.53 -5.78
C GLY A 61 3.08 -1.35 -5.74
N ARG A 62 3.22 -2.66 -5.50
CA ARG A 62 2.12 -3.63 -5.50
C ARG A 62 2.48 -4.88 -4.67
N PRO A 63 1.50 -5.70 -4.25
CA PRO A 63 1.79 -7.01 -3.68
C PRO A 63 2.49 -7.89 -4.72
N TRP A 64 3.45 -8.70 -4.26
CA TRP A 64 4.25 -9.53 -5.16
C TRP A 64 3.53 -10.83 -5.54
N HIS A 65 2.87 -11.47 -4.56
CA HIS A 65 2.34 -12.82 -4.71
C HIS A 65 0.84 -12.89 -4.99
N VAL A 66 0.09 -11.79 -4.80
CA VAL A 66 -1.37 -11.80 -4.94
C VAL A 66 -1.78 -11.04 -6.20
N LEU A 67 -2.35 -11.78 -7.17
CA LEU A 67 -2.80 -11.21 -8.44
C LEU A 67 -3.95 -10.22 -8.22
N PRO A 68 -4.07 -9.15 -9.02
CA PRO A 68 -5.13 -8.15 -8.88
C PRO A 68 -6.55 -8.71 -8.71
N GLY A 69 -6.91 -9.73 -9.49
CA GLY A 69 -8.25 -10.34 -9.46
C GLY A 69 -8.55 -11.18 -8.21
N ASP A 70 -7.51 -11.55 -7.45
CA ASP A 70 -7.63 -12.35 -6.23
C ASP A 70 -7.59 -11.50 -4.96
N GLN A 71 -7.41 -10.18 -5.09
CA GLN A 71 -7.34 -9.27 -3.95
C GLN A 71 -8.74 -8.91 -3.45
N SER A 72 -8.92 -8.91 -2.12
CA SER A 72 -10.15 -8.39 -1.52
C SER A 72 -10.24 -6.87 -1.71
N PRO A 73 -11.40 -6.30 -2.09
CA PRO A 73 -11.61 -4.86 -2.10
C PRO A 73 -11.66 -4.24 -0.70
N ASP A 74 -11.68 -5.05 0.37
CA ASP A 74 -11.73 -4.54 1.74
C ASP A 74 -10.38 -4.01 2.22
N GLY A 75 -9.26 -4.54 1.70
CA GLY A 75 -7.93 -4.10 2.10
C GLY A 75 -6.78 -4.75 1.33
N PRO A 76 -5.60 -4.11 1.36
CA PRO A 76 -4.40 -4.60 0.68
C PRO A 76 -3.95 -5.96 1.24
N PRO A 77 -3.50 -6.90 0.39
CA PRO A 77 -2.98 -8.16 0.88
C PRO A 77 -1.79 -7.96 1.83
N ALA A 78 -1.81 -8.65 2.97
CA ALA A 78 -0.61 -8.82 3.79
C ALA A 78 0.46 -9.61 3.01
N GLY A 79 1.72 -9.51 3.45
CA GLY A 79 2.83 -10.24 2.85
C GLY A 79 3.79 -9.37 2.05
N GLU A 80 4.47 -9.96 1.07
CA GLU A 80 5.51 -9.29 0.30
C GLU A 80 4.96 -8.24 -0.67
N TRP A 81 5.52 -7.03 -0.60
CA TRP A 81 5.25 -5.92 -1.51
C TRP A 81 6.55 -5.43 -2.15
N VAL A 82 6.49 -5.12 -3.44
CA VAL A 82 7.62 -4.53 -4.17
C VAL A 82 7.27 -3.12 -4.58
N SER A 83 8.17 -2.17 -4.32
CA SER A 83 8.05 -0.78 -4.80
C SER A 83 9.26 -0.33 -5.61
N LYS A 84 9.03 0.33 -6.74
CA LYS A 84 10.04 0.99 -7.57
C LYS A 84 10.21 2.44 -7.14
N LYS A 85 11.46 2.87 -6.94
CA LYS A 85 11.84 4.24 -6.57
C LYS A 85 13.05 4.66 -7.40
N GLY A 86 12.84 5.50 -8.41
CA GLY A 86 13.87 5.79 -9.42
C GLY A 86 14.36 4.48 -10.05
N ASP A 87 15.68 4.26 -10.04
CA ASP A 87 16.33 3.07 -10.61
C ASP A 87 16.44 1.89 -9.63
N LYS A 88 15.84 2.01 -8.44
CA LYS A 88 15.89 0.99 -7.39
C LYS A 88 14.52 0.34 -7.20
N SER A 89 14.54 -0.90 -6.74
CA SER A 89 13.37 -1.59 -6.20
C SER A 89 13.63 -1.97 -4.75
N TYR A 90 12.60 -1.84 -3.92
CA TYR A 90 12.64 -2.22 -2.51
C TYR A 90 11.54 -3.22 -2.22
N VAL A 91 11.88 -4.22 -1.40
CA VAL A 91 10.94 -5.23 -0.92
C VAL A 91 10.50 -4.87 0.50
N TYR A 92 9.20 -4.93 0.74
CA TYR A 92 8.57 -4.68 2.02
C TYR A 92 7.73 -5.88 2.44
N GLU A 93 7.50 -6.00 3.73
CA GLU A 93 6.46 -6.84 4.30
C GLU A 93 5.30 -5.95 4.75
N LEU A 94 4.08 -6.20 4.26
CA LEU A 94 2.86 -5.59 4.75
C LEU A 94 2.34 -6.40 5.94
N VAL A 95 2.28 -5.75 7.10
CA VAL A 95 1.81 -6.36 8.35
C VAL A 95 0.68 -5.51 8.91
N TYR A 96 -0.52 -6.10 9.04
CA TYR A 96 -1.62 -5.46 9.74
C TYR A 96 -1.30 -5.30 11.23
N THR A 97 -1.59 -4.13 11.78
CA THR A 97 -1.28 -3.77 13.17
C THR A 97 -2.52 -3.21 13.86
N ASP A 98 -2.48 -3.20 15.18
CA ASP A 98 -3.38 -2.37 15.97
C ASP A 98 -2.94 -0.89 15.90
N PRO A 99 -3.83 0.07 16.26
CA PRO A 99 -3.55 1.51 16.25
C PRO A 99 -2.38 1.93 17.15
#